data_AF-A0A6I9X7Z9-F1
#
_entry.id   AF-A0A6I9X7Z9-F1
#
_cell.length_a   1.000
_cell.length_b   1.000
_cell.length_c   1.000
_cell.angle_alpha   90.00
_cell.angle_beta   90.00
_cell.angle_gamma   90.00
#
_symmetry.space_group_name_H-M   'P 1'
#
loop_
_entity.id
_entity.type
_entity.pdbx_description
1 polymer ?
#
loop_
_entity_poly.entity_id
_entity_poly.type
_entity_poly.pdbx_seq_one_letter_code
_entity_poly.pdbx_strand_id
1 'polypeptide(L)'
;MSYPVDDYEEGSYDPYAYTGDYDLHTGDPKQDLAYERQYEQQTFQVIPEVIKNFIQYFHKTVSDLIDQKVYELQASRISSDVIDQKVYEIQDIYENSWTKLTERFFKNTPWPEAEAIAPQVGNDAVFLILYKELYYRHIYAKVSGGPTLEQRFESYYNYCNLFNYILNADGPAPLELPNQWLWDIIDEFIYQFQSYSQYRCKTAKKSEEEIDFLRLNPKIWNVHSVLNVLYSIVDKSNINRQLEVYTSGGDPESVAGEYGRHSLYKMLGYFSLVGLLRLHSLLGDYYQAIKVLENIELNKKVIEPLLC
;
A
#
# COMPACT_ATOMS: atom_id res chain seq x y z
N MET A 1 -11.70 48.44 74.38
CA MET A 1 -11.18 48.53 73.00
C MET A 1 -9.89 47.75 72.98
N SER A 2 -9.90 46.56 72.39
CA SER A 2 -8.72 45.71 72.26
C SER A 2 -8.91 44.85 71.01
N TYR A 3 -8.05 45.04 70.02
CA TYR A 3 -8.00 44.29 68.77
C TYR A 3 -7.41 42.87 68.99
N PRO A 4 -7.76 41.88 68.16
CA PRO A 4 -7.16 40.55 68.21
C PRO A 4 -5.84 40.52 67.40
N VAL A 5 -4.89 39.71 67.85
CA VAL A 5 -3.61 39.42 67.17
C VAL A 5 -3.70 37.99 66.63
N ASP A 6 -3.59 37.86 65.32
CA ASP A 6 -3.47 36.60 64.58
C ASP A 6 -2.02 36.08 64.65
N ASP A 7 -1.83 34.86 65.17
CA ASP A 7 -0.60 34.07 65.00
C ASP A 7 -0.89 32.97 63.96
N TYR A 8 -0.33 33.11 62.76
CA TYR A 8 -0.27 32.04 61.76
C TYR A 8 1.19 31.73 61.44
N GLU A 9 1.63 30.56 61.90
CA GLU A 9 2.97 30.00 61.73
C GLU A 9 3.29 29.65 60.27
N GLU A 10 4.56 29.84 59.94
CA GLU A 10 5.23 29.73 58.66
C GLU A 10 5.31 28.26 58.18
N GLY A 11 4.67 27.94 57.05
CA GLY A 11 4.68 26.61 56.45
C GLY A 11 6.03 26.25 55.83
N SER A 12 6.74 25.31 56.45
CA SER A 12 7.98 24.69 55.93
C SER A 12 7.69 23.87 54.67
N TYR A 13 8.21 24.32 53.53
CA TYR A 13 8.21 23.59 52.26
C TYR A 13 9.29 22.49 52.31
N ASP A 14 8.89 21.21 52.31
CA ASP A 14 9.81 20.06 52.24
C ASP A 14 10.16 19.73 50.77
N PRO A 15 11.39 19.94 50.30
CA PRO A 15 11.80 19.71 48.91
C PRO A 15 12.03 18.22 48.56
N TYR A 16 11.80 17.29 49.49
CA TYR A 16 12.08 15.85 49.31
C TYR A 16 10.83 14.95 49.36
N ALA A 17 9.63 15.50 49.22
CA ALA A 17 8.43 14.71 49.00
C ALA A 17 8.48 14.02 47.62
N TYR A 18 9.05 12.81 47.61
CA TYR A 18 8.94 11.86 46.52
C TYR A 18 7.45 11.51 46.33
N THR A 19 6.81 12.08 45.31
CA THR A 19 5.54 11.56 44.79
C THR A 19 5.82 10.21 44.14
N GLY A 20 5.80 9.16 44.96
CA GLY A 20 5.93 7.79 44.53
C GLY A 20 4.72 7.38 43.70
N ASP A 21 4.99 7.05 42.45
CA ASP A 21 4.06 6.54 41.44
C ASP A 21 3.69 5.06 41.74
N TYR A 22 3.16 4.80 42.94
CA TYR A 22 2.95 3.44 43.46
C TYR A 22 1.49 3.13 43.82
N ASP A 23 0.51 3.66 43.08
CA ASP A 23 -0.90 3.40 43.41
C ASP A 23 -1.78 3.16 42.17
N LEU A 24 -1.39 2.18 41.35
CA LEU A 24 -2.22 1.68 40.24
C LEU A 24 -2.61 0.19 40.36
N HIS A 25 -2.18 -0.50 41.42
CA HIS A 25 -2.58 -1.88 41.67
C HIS A 25 -3.68 -1.91 42.74
N THR A 26 -4.89 -2.26 42.30
CA THR A 26 -6.06 -2.41 43.18
C THR A 26 -5.98 -3.63 44.08
N GLY A 27 -4.97 -4.50 43.89
CA GLY A 27 -4.75 -5.72 44.66
C GLY A 27 -5.66 -6.87 44.25
N ASP A 28 -6.57 -6.66 43.28
CA ASP A 28 -7.32 -7.70 42.59
C ASP A 28 -6.62 -8.03 41.26
N PRO A 29 -5.98 -9.23 41.14
CA PRO A 29 -5.27 -9.63 39.94
C PRO A 29 -6.11 -9.56 38.66
N LYS A 30 -7.44 -9.71 38.74
CA LYS A 30 -8.31 -9.64 37.56
C LYS A 30 -8.57 -8.22 37.10
N GLN A 31 -8.72 -7.28 38.02
CA GLN A 31 -8.95 -5.87 37.68
C GLN A 31 -7.66 -5.23 37.19
N ASP A 32 -6.53 -5.57 37.79
CA ASP A 32 -5.22 -5.08 37.36
C ASP A 32 -4.86 -5.63 35.95
N LEU A 33 -5.11 -6.91 35.67
CA LEU A 33 -4.97 -7.48 34.32
C LEU A 33 -5.97 -6.93 33.29
N ALA A 34 -7.11 -6.41 33.74
CA ALA A 34 -8.10 -5.76 32.87
C ALA A 34 -7.70 -4.30 32.61
N TYR A 35 -7.17 -3.62 33.62
CA TYR A 35 -6.64 -2.27 33.52
C TYR A 35 -5.38 -2.23 32.67
N GLU A 36 -4.43 -3.14 32.86
CA GLU A 36 -3.27 -3.30 31.98
C GLU A 36 -3.71 -3.62 30.54
N ARG A 37 -4.67 -4.52 30.34
CA ARG A 37 -5.23 -4.76 28.99
C ARG A 37 -5.90 -3.55 28.39
N GLN A 38 -6.65 -2.77 29.18
CA GLN A 38 -7.29 -1.54 28.71
C GLN A 38 -6.27 -0.43 28.45
N TYR A 39 -5.22 -0.33 29.25
CA TYR A 39 -4.15 0.65 29.13
C TYR A 39 -3.23 0.32 27.96
N GLU A 40 -2.90 -0.95 27.74
CA GLU A 40 -2.26 -1.43 26.50
C GLU A 40 -3.17 -1.13 25.30
N GLN A 41 -4.47 -1.49 25.33
CA GLN A 41 -5.39 -1.18 24.23
C GLN A 41 -5.56 0.32 23.97
N GLN A 42 -5.55 1.17 24.99
CA GLN A 42 -5.63 2.63 24.86
C GLN A 42 -4.32 3.24 24.36
N THR A 43 -3.15 2.72 24.77
CA THR A 43 -1.85 3.19 24.26
C THR A 43 -1.63 2.78 22.81
N PHE A 44 -2.18 1.64 22.36
CA PHE A 44 -2.19 1.26 20.94
C PHE A 44 -3.10 2.15 20.06
N GLN A 45 -4.09 2.85 20.63
CA GLN A 45 -4.92 3.80 19.86
C GLN A 45 -4.23 5.15 19.60
N VAL A 46 -3.21 5.52 20.38
CA VAL A 46 -2.49 6.77 20.18
C VAL A 46 -1.35 6.53 19.19
N ILE A 47 -1.63 6.78 17.91
CA ILE A 47 -0.61 6.75 16.84
C ILE A 47 0.58 7.64 17.29
N PRO A 48 1.80 7.10 17.39
CA PRO A 48 2.97 7.88 17.81
C PRO A 48 3.15 9.11 16.92
N GLU A 49 3.59 10.23 17.50
CA GLU A 49 3.73 11.49 16.75
C GLU A 49 4.67 11.37 15.55
N VAL A 50 5.70 10.54 15.67
CA VAL A 50 6.62 10.19 14.57
C VAL A 50 5.87 9.55 13.39
N ILE A 51 4.89 8.68 13.66
CA ILE A 51 4.09 8.02 12.64
C ILE A 51 3.09 8.99 12.01
N LYS A 52 2.46 9.86 12.80
CA LYS A 52 1.58 10.92 12.26
C LYS A 52 2.34 11.87 11.33
N ASN A 53 3.49 12.35 11.77
CA ASN A 53 4.35 13.22 10.97
C ASN A 53 4.82 12.54 9.68
N PHE A 54 5.17 11.26 9.75
CA PHE A 54 5.51 10.48 8.57
C PHE A 54 4.33 10.36 7.59
N ILE A 55 3.13 10.03 8.07
CA ILE A 55 1.94 9.90 7.22
C ILE A 55 1.59 11.24 6.57
N GLN A 56 1.66 12.35 7.31
CA GLN A 56 1.43 13.68 6.78
C GLN A 56 2.47 14.08 5.73
N TYR A 57 3.75 13.78 5.99
CA TYR A 57 4.83 14.02 5.03
C TYR A 57 4.60 13.21 3.75
N PHE A 58 4.29 11.93 3.89
CA PHE A 58 4.05 11.05 2.77
C PHE A 58 2.84 11.49 1.94
N HIS A 59 1.72 11.79 2.61
CA HIS A 59 0.54 12.36 1.97
C HIS A 59 0.89 13.62 1.19
N LYS A 60 1.58 14.57 1.81
CA LYS A 60 1.99 15.81 1.15
C LYS A 60 2.85 15.54 -0.09
N THR A 61 3.83 14.64 -0.02
CA THR A 61 4.68 14.31 -1.17
C THR A 61 3.86 13.70 -2.32
N VAL A 62 2.90 12.82 -2.01
CA VAL A 62 2.00 12.23 -3.02
C VAL A 62 1.07 13.28 -3.61
N SER A 63 0.42 14.12 -2.79
CA SER A 63 -0.47 15.17 -3.27
C SER A 63 0.27 16.20 -4.13
N ASP A 64 1.47 16.63 -3.70
CA ASP A 64 2.33 17.54 -4.47
C ASP A 64 2.67 16.93 -5.85
N LEU A 65 2.97 15.63 -5.91
CA LEU A 65 3.23 14.93 -7.16
C LEU A 65 1.98 14.87 -8.06
N ILE A 66 0.82 14.56 -7.49
CA ILE A 66 -0.46 14.53 -8.23
C ILE A 66 -0.75 15.92 -8.82
N ASP A 67 -0.60 16.98 -8.04
CA ASP A 67 -0.82 18.36 -8.50
C ASP A 67 0.11 18.73 -9.67
N GLN A 68 1.38 18.36 -9.59
CA GLN A 68 2.34 18.57 -10.68
C GLN A 68 1.96 17.75 -11.93
N LYS A 69 1.52 16.50 -11.74
CA LYS A 69 1.07 15.64 -12.86
C LYS A 69 -0.20 16.14 -13.51
N VAL A 70 -1.17 16.65 -12.74
CA VAL A 70 -2.36 17.30 -13.30
C VAL A 70 -1.96 18.49 -14.16
N TYR A 71 -1.02 19.33 -13.68
CA TYR A 71 -0.53 20.46 -14.46
C TYR A 71 0.21 20.02 -15.74
N GLU A 72 1.06 19.00 -15.68
CA GLU A 72 1.75 18.42 -16.86
C GLU A 72 0.74 17.95 -17.92
N LEU A 73 -0.25 17.16 -17.51
CA LEU A 73 -1.27 16.61 -18.39
C LEU A 73 -2.12 17.72 -19.04
N GLN A 74 -2.48 18.75 -18.27
CA GLN A 74 -3.23 19.91 -18.79
C GLN A 74 -2.39 20.79 -19.73
N ALA A 75 -1.11 20.98 -19.42
CA ALA A 75 -0.22 21.82 -20.20
C ALA A 75 0.33 21.13 -21.47
N SER A 76 0.07 19.83 -21.65
CA SER A 76 0.64 18.99 -22.73
C SER A 76 2.17 19.14 -22.84
N ARG A 77 2.84 19.26 -21.70
CA ARG A 77 4.31 19.40 -21.61
C ARG A 77 4.96 18.02 -21.41
N ILE A 78 6.22 17.91 -21.82
CA ILE A 78 7.07 16.75 -21.53
C ILE A 78 7.33 16.68 -20.01
N SER A 79 7.54 15.46 -19.49
CA SER A 79 7.89 15.18 -18.09
C SER A 79 8.86 16.22 -17.54
N SER A 80 8.55 16.75 -16.35
CA SER A 80 9.40 17.75 -15.71
C SER A 80 10.36 17.11 -14.72
N ASP A 81 11.60 17.60 -14.64
CA ASP A 81 12.58 17.22 -13.61
C ASP A 81 12.00 17.26 -12.19
N VAL A 82 10.97 18.10 -11.96
CA VAL A 82 10.25 18.23 -10.69
C VAL A 82 9.48 16.96 -10.34
N ILE A 83 8.86 16.32 -11.33
CA ILE A 83 8.12 15.06 -11.13
C ILE A 83 9.10 13.95 -10.83
N ASP A 84 10.20 13.86 -11.58
CA ASP A 84 11.23 12.85 -11.33
C ASP A 84 11.79 12.99 -9.91
N GLN A 85 12.07 14.22 -9.47
CA GLN A 85 12.47 14.51 -8.09
C GLN A 85 11.43 14.01 -7.07
N LYS A 86 10.14 14.24 -7.33
CA LYS A 86 9.07 13.78 -6.44
C LYS A 86 8.93 12.26 -6.44
N VAL A 87 9.11 11.59 -7.58
CA VAL A 87 9.16 10.13 -7.66
C VAL A 87 10.34 9.59 -6.84
N TYR A 88 11.51 10.22 -6.89
CA TYR A 88 12.64 9.85 -6.03
C TYR A 88 12.35 10.06 -4.53
N GLU A 89 11.68 11.15 -4.15
CA GLU A 89 11.24 11.35 -2.76
C GLU A 89 10.27 10.24 -2.32
N ILE A 90 9.32 9.86 -3.16
CA ILE A 90 8.41 8.74 -2.90
C ILE A 90 9.18 7.42 -2.81
N GLN A 91 10.19 7.21 -3.66
CA GLN A 91 11.04 6.03 -3.61
C GLN A 91 11.78 5.92 -2.28
N ASP A 92 12.37 7.01 -1.77
CA ASP A 92 13.03 7.02 -0.47
C ASP A 92 12.03 6.78 0.68
N ILE A 93 10.83 7.36 0.60
CA ILE A 93 9.75 7.10 1.55
C ILE A 93 9.42 5.60 1.58
N TYR A 94 9.26 5.01 0.39
CA TYR A 94 8.85 3.63 0.21
C TYR A 94 9.93 2.62 0.64
N GLU A 95 11.16 2.78 0.17
CA GLU A 95 12.24 1.80 0.39
C GLU A 95 12.91 1.98 1.76
N ASN A 96 13.10 3.23 2.20
CA ASN A 96 13.87 3.52 3.41
C ASN A 96 12.98 3.87 4.60
N SER A 97 12.17 4.93 4.48
CA SER A 97 11.43 5.46 5.64
C SER A 97 10.35 4.49 6.14
N TRP A 98 9.54 3.94 5.22
CA TRP A 98 8.51 2.96 5.53
C TRP A 98 9.11 1.70 6.15
N THR A 99 10.17 1.14 5.55
CA THR A 99 10.86 -0.05 6.06
C THR A 99 11.40 0.18 7.47
N LYS A 100 12.10 1.30 7.70
CA LYS A 100 12.67 1.65 9.00
C LYS A 100 11.62 1.83 10.09
N LEU A 101 10.51 2.49 9.78
CA LEU A 101 9.41 2.68 10.73
C LEU A 101 8.66 1.37 11.00
N THR A 102 8.47 0.54 9.96
CA THR A 102 7.87 -0.78 10.09
C THR A 102 8.70 -1.65 11.04
N GLU A 103 10.02 -1.71 10.85
CA GLU A 103 10.90 -2.50 11.72
C GLU A 103 10.93 -1.99 13.17
N ARG A 104 10.79 -0.67 13.37
CA ARG A 104 10.87 -0.05 14.68
C ARG A 104 9.58 -0.13 15.49
N PHE A 105 8.42 0.06 14.86
CA PHE A 105 7.14 0.21 15.55
C PHE A 105 6.12 -0.89 15.21
N PHE A 106 6.22 -1.51 14.03
CA PHE A 106 5.18 -2.40 13.48
C PHE A 106 5.73 -3.75 13.02
N LYS A 107 6.79 -4.25 13.67
CA LYS A 107 7.51 -5.45 13.20
C LYS A 107 6.62 -6.68 13.03
N ASN A 108 5.70 -6.89 13.99
CA ASN A 108 4.76 -8.01 14.01
C ASN A 108 3.30 -7.56 14.17
N THR A 109 3.06 -6.26 14.21
CA THR A 109 1.73 -5.65 14.39
C THR A 109 1.36 -4.88 13.13
N PRO A 110 0.06 -4.77 12.80
CA PRO A 110 -0.37 -3.96 11.68
C PRO A 110 -0.07 -2.47 11.94
N TRP A 111 0.14 -1.72 10.86
CA TRP A 111 0.11 -0.26 10.89
C TRP A 111 -1.30 0.24 11.30
N PRO A 112 -1.50 1.55 11.57
CA PRO A 112 -2.85 2.07 11.82
C PRO A 112 -3.81 1.79 10.65
N GLU A 113 -5.07 1.49 10.93
CA GLU A 113 -6.09 1.34 9.87
C GLU A 113 -6.28 2.66 9.11
N ALA A 114 -6.67 2.57 7.84
CA ALA A 114 -6.85 3.74 6.98
C ALA A 114 -7.88 4.73 7.55
N GLU A 115 -8.92 4.23 8.20
CA GLU A 115 -9.99 5.02 8.82
C GLU A 115 -9.48 5.85 10.00
N ALA A 116 -8.42 5.40 10.69
CA ALA A 116 -7.78 6.14 11.78
C ALA A 116 -6.90 7.30 11.28
N ILE A 117 -6.37 7.19 10.06
CA ILE A 117 -5.48 8.19 9.47
C ILE A 117 -6.20 9.14 8.50
N ALA A 118 -7.35 8.73 7.95
CA ALA A 118 -8.11 9.48 6.96
C ALA A 118 -8.38 10.95 7.34
N PRO A 119 -8.77 11.28 8.60
CA PRO A 119 -8.97 12.67 9.00
C PRO A 119 -7.68 13.51 8.95
N GLN A 120 -6.52 12.90 9.16
CA GLN A 120 -5.22 13.59 9.20
C GLN A 120 -4.70 13.92 7.79
N VAL A 121 -5.18 13.20 6.78
CA VAL A 121 -4.81 13.36 5.37
C VAL A 121 -5.95 13.96 4.55
N GLY A 122 -6.90 14.64 5.21
CA GLY A 122 -8.01 15.31 4.52
C GLY A 122 -8.97 14.39 3.77
N ASN A 123 -8.98 13.09 4.09
CA ASN A 123 -9.71 12.06 3.34
C ASN A 123 -9.30 11.98 1.85
N ASP A 124 -8.04 12.24 1.52
CA ASP A 124 -7.52 12.03 0.16
C ASP A 124 -7.67 10.56 -0.25
N ALA A 125 -8.61 10.30 -1.16
CA ALA A 125 -8.95 8.96 -1.59
C ALA A 125 -7.80 8.26 -2.32
N VAL A 126 -7.01 8.98 -3.12
CA VAL A 126 -5.90 8.39 -3.88
C VAL A 126 -4.79 7.99 -2.93
N PHE A 127 -4.44 8.88 -2.00
CA PHE A 127 -3.46 8.55 -0.96
C PHE A 127 -3.91 7.37 -0.09
N LEU A 128 -5.19 7.33 0.32
CA LEU A 128 -5.71 6.24 1.12
C LEU A 128 -5.68 4.89 0.39
N ILE A 129 -5.88 4.87 -0.93
CA ILE A 129 -5.73 3.65 -1.74
C ILE A 129 -4.27 3.15 -1.70
N LEU A 130 -3.30 4.05 -1.89
CA LEU A 130 -1.87 3.70 -1.83
C LEU A 130 -1.44 3.26 -0.43
N TYR A 131 -1.95 3.94 0.61
CA TYR A 131 -1.71 3.56 1.99
C TYR A 131 -2.26 2.17 2.31
N LYS A 132 -3.52 1.90 1.91
CA LYS A 132 -4.15 0.58 2.09
C LYS A 132 -3.37 -0.52 1.37
N GLU A 133 -2.78 -0.21 0.22
CA GLU A 133 -1.95 -1.16 -0.53
C GLU A 133 -0.69 -1.55 0.27
N LEU A 134 0.05 -0.57 0.81
CA LEU A 134 1.19 -0.83 1.71
C LEU A 134 0.78 -1.54 3.00
N TYR A 135 -0.37 -1.15 3.57
CA TYR A 135 -0.94 -1.72 4.79
C TYR A 135 -1.22 -3.23 4.64
N TYR A 136 -1.97 -3.62 3.60
CA TYR A 136 -2.27 -5.03 3.39
C TYR A 136 -1.02 -5.81 3.02
N ARG A 137 -0.11 -5.26 2.20
CA ARG A 137 1.14 -5.93 1.89
C ARG A 137 1.97 -6.22 3.15
N HIS A 138 2.04 -5.28 4.08
CA HIS A 138 2.69 -5.49 5.37
C HIS A 138 2.03 -6.62 6.17
N ILE A 139 0.70 -6.70 6.19
CA ILE A 139 -0.01 -7.80 6.85
C ILE A 139 0.37 -9.16 6.25
N TYR A 140 0.37 -9.27 4.92
CA TYR A 140 0.75 -10.49 4.24
C TYR A 140 2.22 -10.88 4.50
N ALA A 141 3.12 -9.90 4.61
CA ALA A 141 4.56 -10.14 4.75
C ALA A 141 5.06 -10.35 6.19
N LYS A 142 4.46 -9.69 7.18
CA LYS A 142 5.07 -9.54 8.52
C LYS A 142 4.16 -9.92 9.69
N VAL A 143 2.84 -9.84 9.53
CA VAL A 143 1.92 -10.08 10.66
C VAL A 143 1.78 -11.59 10.92
N SER A 144 2.08 -12.00 12.14
CA SER A 144 2.00 -13.40 12.56
C SER A 144 0.55 -13.88 12.50
N GLY A 145 0.30 -14.91 11.68
CA GLY A 145 -1.06 -15.43 11.42
C GLY A 145 -1.60 -15.08 10.03
N GLY A 146 -0.95 -14.13 9.33
CA GLY A 146 -1.38 -13.67 8.02
C GLY A 146 -2.71 -12.91 8.07
N PRO A 147 -3.25 -12.53 6.90
CA PRO A 147 -4.45 -11.71 6.82
C PRO A 147 -5.72 -12.52 7.12
N THR A 148 -6.67 -11.88 7.82
CA THR A 148 -8.02 -12.42 8.05
C THR A 148 -8.82 -12.52 6.76
N LEU A 149 -9.99 -13.17 6.80
CA LEU A 149 -10.87 -13.28 5.64
C LEU A 149 -11.34 -11.90 5.15
N GLU A 150 -11.73 -11.04 6.09
CA GLU A 150 -12.16 -9.67 5.83
C GLU A 150 -11.01 -8.87 5.22
N GLN A 151 -9.80 -8.95 5.77
CA GLN A 151 -8.63 -8.26 5.24
C GLN A 151 -8.29 -8.71 3.80
N ARG A 152 -8.50 -9.99 3.47
CA ARG A 152 -8.33 -10.49 2.08
C ARG A 152 -9.35 -9.91 1.11
N PHE A 153 -10.54 -9.56 1.61
CA PHE A 153 -11.60 -8.98 0.80
C PHE A 153 -11.36 -7.49 0.62
N GLU A 154 -11.05 -6.79 1.71
CA GLU A 154 -10.71 -5.38 1.68
C GLU A 154 -9.46 -5.11 0.84
N SER A 155 -8.44 -5.99 0.90
CA SER A 155 -7.26 -5.88 0.03
C SER A 155 -7.61 -6.03 -1.45
N TYR A 156 -8.50 -6.97 -1.80
CA TYR A 156 -9.01 -7.13 -3.16
C TYR A 156 -9.74 -5.88 -3.64
N TYR A 157 -10.67 -5.34 -2.83
CA TYR A 157 -11.39 -4.13 -3.17
C TYR A 157 -10.45 -2.93 -3.31
N ASN A 158 -9.40 -2.85 -2.49
CA ASN A 158 -8.39 -1.80 -2.62
C ASN A 158 -7.64 -1.88 -3.96
N TYR A 159 -7.21 -3.08 -4.37
CA TYR A 159 -6.61 -3.26 -5.71
C TYR A 159 -7.60 -2.92 -6.83
N CYS A 160 -8.88 -3.31 -6.70
CA CYS A 160 -9.90 -2.88 -7.66
C CYS A 160 -10.02 -1.36 -7.73
N ASN A 161 -10.00 -0.66 -6.60
CA ASN A 161 -10.04 0.81 -6.56
C ASN A 161 -8.79 1.43 -7.22
N LEU A 162 -7.60 0.90 -6.92
CA LEU A 162 -6.34 1.34 -7.53
C LEU A 162 -6.35 1.17 -9.05
N PHE A 163 -6.69 -0.03 -9.54
CA PHE A 163 -6.70 -0.28 -10.97
C PHE A 163 -7.83 0.45 -11.69
N ASN A 164 -9.00 0.64 -11.05
CA ASN A 164 -10.06 1.46 -11.62
C ASN A 164 -9.64 2.93 -11.73
N TYR A 165 -8.95 3.48 -10.72
CA TYR A 165 -8.39 4.82 -10.78
C TYR A 165 -7.39 4.99 -11.94
N ILE A 166 -6.55 3.98 -12.18
CA ILE A 166 -5.56 4.01 -13.27
C ILE A 166 -6.18 3.75 -14.65
N LEU A 167 -7.11 2.81 -14.78
CA LEU A 167 -7.61 2.32 -16.08
C LEU A 167 -8.84 3.07 -16.61
N ASN A 168 -9.70 3.54 -15.72
CA ASN A 168 -11.02 4.10 -16.05
C ASN A 168 -11.09 5.63 -15.89
N ALA A 169 -9.96 6.31 -15.73
CA ALA A 169 -9.91 7.76 -15.78
C ALA A 169 -10.20 8.30 -17.20
N ASP A 170 -10.80 9.49 -17.30
CA ASP A 170 -11.14 10.19 -18.56
C ASP A 170 -9.91 10.57 -19.42
N GLY A 171 -8.70 10.30 -18.91
CA GLY A 171 -7.40 10.46 -19.55
C GLY A 171 -6.34 9.69 -18.75
N PRO A 172 -5.05 9.87 -19.01
CA PRO A 172 -3.98 9.34 -18.17
C PRO A 172 -4.18 9.79 -16.72
N ALA A 173 -4.10 8.86 -15.78
CA ALA A 173 -4.23 9.17 -14.36
C ALA A 173 -3.07 10.10 -13.94
N PRO A 174 -3.33 11.17 -13.17
CA PRO A 174 -2.30 12.07 -12.67
C PRO A 174 -1.55 11.44 -11.50
N LEU A 175 -0.86 10.33 -11.77
CA LEU A 175 -0.11 9.55 -10.80
C LEU A 175 1.16 9.05 -11.46
N GLU A 176 2.24 9.05 -10.71
CA GLU A 176 3.52 8.48 -11.08
C GLU A 176 4.11 7.84 -9.82
N LEU A 177 4.58 6.60 -9.92
CA LEU A 177 5.13 5.85 -8.80
C LEU A 177 6.50 5.28 -9.19
N PRO A 178 7.39 5.05 -8.21
CA PRO A 178 8.66 4.39 -8.47
C PRO A 178 8.47 3.01 -9.11
N ASN A 179 9.33 2.68 -10.08
CA ASN A 179 9.27 1.41 -10.81
C ASN A 179 9.28 0.18 -9.88
N GLN A 180 10.07 0.22 -8.81
CA GLN A 180 10.11 -0.85 -7.81
C GLN A 180 8.74 -1.04 -7.13
N TRP A 181 8.07 0.05 -6.75
CA TRP A 181 6.74 -0.05 -6.14
C TRP A 181 5.69 -0.55 -7.15
N LEU A 182 5.77 -0.12 -8.42
CA LEU A 182 4.88 -0.65 -9.48
C LEU A 182 5.06 -2.16 -9.69
N TRP A 183 6.30 -2.65 -9.67
CA TRP A 183 6.59 -4.08 -9.71
C TRP A 183 5.97 -4.81 -8.51
N ASP A 184 6.20 -4.28 -7.30
CA ASP A 184 5.69 -4.89 -6.06
C ASP A 184 4.15 -4.91 -6.03
N ILE A 185 3.47 -3.89 -6.58
CA ILE A 185 2.01 -3.87 -6.72
C ILE A 185 1.52 -5.04 -7.58
N ILE A 186 2.14 -5.29 -8.74
CA ILE A 186 1.74 -6.37 -9.64
C ILE A 186 2.08 -7.74 -9.04
N ASP A 187 3.28 -7.90 -8.48
CA ASP A 187 3.70 -9.16 -7.87
C ASP A 187 2.83 -9.52 -6.67
N GLU A 188 2.56 -8.54 -5.79
CA GLU A 188 1.70 -8.71 -4.63
C GLU A 188 0.25 -9.01 -5.04
N PHE A 189 -0.30 -8.34 -6.07
CA PHE A 189 -1.64 -8.64 -6.57
C PHE A 189 -1.79 -10.11 -6.98
N ILE A 190 -0.78 -10.68 -7.66
CA ILE A 190 -0.76 -12.09 -8.06
C ILE A 190 -0.53 -13.00 -6.85
N TYR A 191 0.35 -12.61 -5.93
CA TYR A 191 0.61 -13.35 -4.70
C TYR A 191 -0.65 -13.46 -3.83
N GLN A 192 -1.39 -12.37 -3.64
CA GLN A 192 -2.62 -12.38 -2.85
C GLN A 192 -3.71 -13.23 -3.50
N PHE A 193 -3.85 -13.20 -4.83
CA PHE A 193 -4.71 -14.13 -5.57
C PHE A 193 -4.31 -15.59 -5.32
N GLN A 194 -3.02 -15.91 -5.41
CA GLN A 194 -2.50 -17.26 -5.19
C GLN A 194 -2.75 -17.71 -3.74
N SER A 195 -2.45 -16.84 -2.77
CA SER A 195 -2.67 -17.05 -1.33
C SER A 195 -4.15 -17.31 -1.03
N TYR A 196 -5.04 -16.50 -1.61
CA TYR A 196 -6.49 -16.66 -1.45
C TYR A 196 -7.02 -17.93 -2.11
N SER A 197 -6.52 -18.28 -3.30
CA SER A 197 -6.88 -19.53 -3.99
C SER A 197 -6.50 -20.75 -3.14
N GLN A 198 -5.30 -20.76 -2.57
CA GLN A 198 -4.87 -21.82 -1.64
C GLN A 198 -5.72 -21.85 -0.36
N TYR A 199 -6.04 -20.68 0.19
CA TYR A 199 -6.92 -20.58 1.36
C TYR A 199 -8.29 -21.18 1.04
N ARG A 200 -8.92 -20.82 -0.09
CA ARG A 200 -10.22 -21.36 -0.53
C ARG A 200 -10.22 -22.88 -0.68
N CYS A 201 -9.17 -23.47 -1.23
CA CYS A 201 -9.08 -24.93 -1.40
C CYS A 201 -8.90 -25.68 -0.07
N LYS A 202 -8.31 -25.05 0.96
CA LYS A 202 -8.12 -25.65 2.28
C LYS A 202 -9.38 -25.48 3.14
N THR A 203 -10.39 -26.33 2.93
CA THR A 203 -11.68 -26.29 3.66
C THR A 203 -11.68 -27.09 4.96
N ALA A 204 -10.75 -28.04 5.14
CA ALA A 204 -10.77 -29.02 6.22
C ALA A 204 -10.61 -28.45 7.66
N LYS A 205 -10.19 -27.19 7.80
CA LYS A 205 -10.00 -26.52 9.11
C LYS A 205 -10.87 -25.28 9.29
N LYS A 206 -11.83 -25.04 8.39
CA LYS A 206 -12.67 -23.85 8.40
C LYS A 206 -13.98 -24.09 9.10
N SER A 207 -14.49 -23.07 9.76
CA SER A 207 -15.85 -23.07 10.31
C SER A 207 -16.90 -23.11 9.19
N GLU A 208 -18.11 -23.57 9.52
CA GLU A 208 -19.24 -23.55 8.58
C GLU A 208 -19.60 -22.12 8.14
N GLU A 209 -19.50 -21.15 9.05
CA GLU A 209 -19.72 -19.73 8.77
C GLU A 209 -18.73 -19.17 7.74
N GLU A 210 -17.43 -19.48 7.86
CA GLU A 210 -16.41 -19.08 6.87
C GLU A 210 -16.67 -19.73 5.51
N ILE A 211 -17.12 -20.99 5.48
CA ILE A 211 -17.43 -21.69 4.23
C ILE A 211 -18.62 -21.04 3.53
N ASP A 212 -19.67 -20.69 4.26
CA ASP A 212 -20.82 -20.01 3.70
C ASP A 212 -20.49 -18.58 3.26
N PHE A 213 -19.65 -17.85 4.00
CA PHE A 213 -19.17 -16.53 3.59
C PHE A 213 -18.35 -16.57 2.29
N LEU A 214 -17.53 -17.60 2.09
CA LEU A 214 -16.79 -17.85 0.85
C LEU A 214 -17.71 -18.22 -0.32
N ARG A 215 -18.81 -18.93 -0.07
CA ARG A 215 -19.82 -19.28 -1.09
C ARG A 215 -20.62 -18.06 -1.53
N LEU A 216 -20.91 -17.13 -0.62
CA LEU A 216 -21.64 -15.90 -0.91
C LEU A 216 -20.81 -14.91 -1.75
N ASN A 217 -19.47 -14.99 -1.71
CA ASN A 217 -18.58 -14.07 -2.38
C ASN A 217 -17.64 -14.74 -3.43
N PRO A 218 -18.18 -15.43 -4.46
CA PRO A 218 -17.36 -16.20 -5.41
C PRO A 218 -16.55 -15.32 -6.38
N LYS A 219 -16.90 -14.03 -6.47
CA LYS A 219 -16.26 -13.05 -7.37
C LYS A 219 -14.94 -12.51 -6.83
N ILE A 220 -14.75 -12.56 -5.51
CA ILE A 220 -13.53 -12.05 -4.87
C ILE A 220 -12.36 -12.93 -5.29
N TRP A 221 -11.29 -12.27 -5.76
CA TRP A 221 -10.11 -12.93 -6.31
C TRP A 221 -10.47 -14.01 -7.36
N ASN A 222 -11.44 -13.70 -8.24
CA ASN A 222 -11.74 -14.58 -9.36
C ASN A 222 -10.63 -14.51 -10.41
N VAL A 223 -10.22 -15.67 -10.93
CA VAL A 223 -9.16 -15.77 -11.95
C VAL A 223 -9.43 -14.90 -13.19
N HIS A 224 -10.69 -14.83 -13.65
CA HIS A 224 -11.06 -13.99 -14.79
C HIS A 224 -10.91 -12.50 -14.46
N SER A 225 -11.27 -12.08 -13.25
CA SER A 225 -11.11 -10.69 -12.83
C SER A 225 -9.63 -10.30 -12.75
N VAL A 226 -8.77 -11.17 -12.21
CA VAL A 226 -7.32 -10.93 -12.12
C VAL A 226 -6.70 -10.87 -13.52
N LEU A 227 -7.01 -11.84 -14.39
CA LEU A 227 -6.56 -11.84 -15.79
C LEU A 227 -7.02 -10.59 -16.54
N ASN A 228 -8.31 -10.23 -16.40
CA ASN A 228 -8.87 -9.06 -17.08
C ASN A 228 -8.17 -7.77 -16.67
N VAL A 229 -7.84 -7.60 -15.39
CA VAL A 229 -7.07 -6.43 -14.94
C VAL A 229 -5.71 -6.38 -15.63
N LEU A 230 -4.94 -7.47 -15.59
CA LEU A 230 -3.59 -7.50 -16.20
C LEU A 230 -3.64 -7.29 -17.72
N TYR A 231 -4.56 -7.95 -18.43
CA TYR A 231 -4.76 -7.72 -19.86
C TYR A 231 -5.19 -6.28 -20.16
N SER A 232 -6.07 -5.70 -19.34
CA SER A 232 -6.50 -4.30 -19.52
C SER A 232 -5.34 -3.32 -19.38
N ILE A 233 -4.40 -3.54 -18.45
CA ILE A 233 -3.19 -2.72 -18.32
C ILE A 233 -2.28 -2.88 -19.54
N VAL A 234 -2.08 -4.11 -20.01
CA VAL A 234 -1.27 -4.40 -21.22
C VAL A 234 -1.86 -3.73 -22.46
N ASP A 235 -3.17 -3.84 -22.65
CA ASP A 235 -3.87 -3.25 -23.79
C ASP A 235 -3.85 -1.71 -23.71
N LYS A 236 -4.14 -1.14 -22.54
CA LYS A 236 -4.17 0.31 -22.32
C LYS A 236 -2.79 0.95 -22.53
N SER A 237 -1.72 0.27 -22.12
CA SER A 237 -0.33 0.74 -22.27
C SER A 237 0.23 0.54 -23.67
N ASN A 238 -0.41 -0.25 -24.54
CA ASN A 238 0.14 -0.67 -25.84
C ASN A 238 1.55 -1.30 -25.76
N ILE A 239 1.94 -1.85 -24.61
CA ILE A 239 3.33 -2.23 -24.35
C ILE A 239 3.86 -3.28 -25.35
N ASN A 240 3.02 -4.19 -25.82
CA ASN A 240 3.39 -5.20 -26.81
C ASN A 240 3.90 -4.56 -28.11
N ARG A 241 3.19 -3.55 -28.62
CA ARG A 241 3.61 -2.83 -29.84
C ARG A 241 4.87 -2.01 -29.60
N GLN A 242 4.99 -1.38 -28.43
CA GLN A 242 6.19 -0.64 -28.06
C GLN A 242 7.44 -1.55 -28.09
N LEU A 243 7.34 -2.75 -27.52
CA LEU A 243 8.43 -3.74 -27.50
C LEU A 243 8.76 -4.26 -28.91
N GLU A 244 7.76 -4.53 -29.76
CA GLU A 244 7.97 -4.94 -31.16
C GLU A 244 8.77 -3.89 -31.96
N VAL A 245 8.39 -2.61 -31.82
CA VAL A 245 9.07 -1.50 -32.51
C VAL A 245 10.48 -1.29 -31.96
N TYR A 246 10.67 -1.38 -30.64
CA TYR A 246 11.98 -1.30 -30.01
C TYR A 246 12.94 -2.37 -30.56
N THR A 247 12.50 -3.63 -30.60
CA THR A 247 13.26 -4.77 -31.13
C THR A 247 13.62 -4.60 -32.60
N SER A 248 12.74 -3.94 -33.37
CA SER A 248 12.99 -3.63 -34.78
C SER A 248 13.90 -2.41 -34.99
N GLY A 249 14.41 -1.79 -33.91
CA GLY A 249 15.26 -0.60 -33.95
C GLY A 249 14.51 0.72 -34.22
N GLY A 250 13.19 0.73 -34.07
CA GLY A 250 12.35 1.92 -34.20
C GLY A 250 12.13 2.64 -32.88
N ASP A 251 11.42 3.77 -32.94
CA ASP A 251 11.04 4.56 -31.76
C ASP A 251 9.76 4.02 -31.10
N PRO A 252 9.81 3.49 -29.86
CA PRO A 252 8.64 2.94 -29.18
C PRO A 252 7.55 3.98 -28.87
N GLU A 253 7.92 5.26 -28.71
CA GLU A 253 6.96 6.31 -28.39
C GLU A 253 5.96 6.54 -29.53
N SER A 254 6.37 6.26 -30.77
CA SER A 254 5.52 6.40 -31.97
C SER A 254 4.26 5.52 -31.93
N VAL A 255 4.27 4.41 -31.17
CA VAL A 255 3.17 3.44 -31.06
C VAL A 255 2.59 3.35 -29.64
N ALA A 256 3.11 4.12 -28.69
CA ALA A 256 2.72 4.07 -27.28
C ALA A 256 1.30 4.59 -27.05
N GLY A 257 0.83 5.50 -27.90
CA GLY A 257 -0.47 6.15 -27.77
C GLY A 257 -0.51 7.13 -26.58
N GLU A 258 -1.72 7.58 -26.23
CA GLU A 258 -1.92 8.59 -25.19
C GLU A 258 -1.49 8.14 -23.80
N TYR A 259 -1.73 6.86 -23.47
CA TYR A 259 -1.44 6.31 -22.15
C TYR A 259 -0.02 5.73 -22.07
N GLY A 260 0.40 4.95 -23.07
CA GLY A 260 1.67 4.23 -23.05
C GLY A 260 2.93 5.11 -23.08
N ARG A 261 2.80 6.39 -23.44
CA ARG A 261 3.90 7.38 -23.36
C ARG A 261 4.25 7.79 -21.94
N HIS A 262 3.34 7.56 -20.99
CA HIS A 262 3.57 7.86 -19.57
C HIS A 262 4.25 6.66 -18.89
N SER A 263 5.27 6.93 -18.09
CA SER A 263 6.10 5.90 -17.45
C SER A 263 5.25 4.94 -16.60
N LEU A 264 4.28 5.45 -15.83
CA LEU A 264 3.31 4.66 -15.07
C LEU A 264 2.69 3.52 -15.90
N TYR A 265 2.09 3.83 -17.05
CA TYR A 265 1.40 2.83 -17.88
C TYR A 265 2.39 1.92 -18.60
N LYS A 266 3.50 2.48 -19.09
CA LYS A 266 4.55 1.71 -19.77
C LYS A 266 5.10 0.61 -18.85
N MET A 267 5.47 0.98 -17.63
CA MET A 267 6.06 0.06 -16.65
C MET A 267 5.02 -0.89 -16.08
N LEU A 268 3.80 -0.43 -15.75
CA LEU A 268 2.72 -1.33 -15.34
C LEU A 268 2.37 -2.34 -16.43
N GLY A 269 2.35 -1.92 -17.70
CA GLY A 269 2.14 -2.82 -18.84
C GLY A 269 3.22 -3.88 -18.93
N TYR A 270 4.48 -3.48 -18.85
CA TYR A 270 5.62 -4.40 -18.89
C TYR A 270 5.58 -5.40 -17.74
N PHE A 271 5.38 -4.93 -16.50
CA PHE A 271 5.26 -5.80 -15.33
C PHE A 271 4.02 -6.70 -15.40
N SER A 272 2.93 -6.23 -16.01
CA SER A 272 1.75 -7.06 -16.24
C SER A 272 2.00 -8.19 -17.24
N LEU A 273 2.88 -8.03 -18.24
CA LEU A 273 3.28 -9.14 -19.11
C LEU A 273 4.00 -10.24 -18.32
N VAL A 274 4.93 -9.86 -17.43
CA VAL A 274 5.63 -10.79 -16.54
C VAL A 274 4.65 -11.42 -15.53
N GLY A 275 3.69 -10.64 -15.04
CA GLY A 275 2.63 -11.11 -14.18
C GLY A 275 1.70 -12.13 -14.84
N LEU A 276 1.30 -11.88 -16.09
CA LEU A 276 0.50 -12.80 -16.90
C LEU A 276 1.22 -14.12 -17.17
N LEU A 277 2.52 -14.08 -17.46
CA LEU A 277 3.36 -15.28 -17.55
C LEU A 277 3.27 -16.11 -16.26
N ARG A 278 3.49 -15.46 -15.11
CA ARG A 278 3.45 -16.12 -13.79
C ARG A 278 2.05 -16.71 -13.52
N LEU A 279 1.00 -15.97 -13.84
CA LEU A 279 -0.39 -16.37 -13.61
C LEU A 279 -0.80 -17.54 -14.51
N HIS A 280 -0.50 -17.50 -15.81
CA HIS A 280 -0.79 -18.62 -16.73
C HIS A 280 0.00 -19.87 -16.37
N SER A 281 1.26 -19.72 -15.97
CA SER A 281 2.08 -20.83 -15.46
C SER A 281 1.48 -21.45 -14.19
N LEU A 282 0.94 -20.62 -13.28
CA LEU A 282 0.24 -21.09 -12.07
C LEU A 282 -1.04 -21.87 -12.41
N LEU A 283 -1.74 -21.47 -13.49
CA LEU A 283 -2.96 -22.14 -13.97
C LEU A 283 -2.67 -23.40 -14.81
N GLY A 284 -1.42 -23.63 -15.20
CA GLY A 284 -1.01 -24.75 -16.06
C GLY A 284 -1.23 -24.52 -17.56
N ASP A 285 -1.58 -23.30 -17.98
CA ASP A 285 -1.72 -22.92 -19.40
C ASP A 285 -0.38 -22.38 -19.94
N TYR A 286 0.56 -23.30 -20.18
CA TYR A 286 1.90 -22.93 -20.66
C TYR A 286 1.89 -22.34 -22.08
N TYR A 287 0.87 -22.64 -22.89
CA TYR A 287 0.75 -22.07 -24.23
C TYR A 287 0.47 -20.57 -24.15
N GLN A 288 -0.55 -20.17 -23.37
CA GLN A 288 -0.82 -18.75 -23.15
C GLN A 288 0.32 -18.05 -22.40
N ALA A 289 0.98 -18.75 -21.47
CA ALA A 289 2.12 -18.21 -20.73
C ALA A 289 3.27 -17.77 -21.66
N ILE A 290 3.64 -18.61 -22.62
CA ILE A 290 4.69 -18.29 -23.61
C ILE A 290 4.19 -17.24 -24.60
N LYS A 291 2.94 -17.36 -25.04
CA LYS A 291 2.34 -16.42 -26.01
C LYS A 291 2.38 -14.97 -25.54
N VAL A 292 2.10 -14.73 -24.26
CA VAL A 292 2.14 -13.36 -23.69
C VAL A 292 3.56 -12.77 -23.69
N LEU A 293 4.61 -13.61 -23.74
CA LEU A 293 5.99 -13.15 -23.84
C LEU A 293 6.54 -13.08 -25.26
N GLU A 294 5.74 -13.34 -26.30
CA GLU A 294 6.23 -13.40 -27.69
C GLU A 294 7.01 -12.15 -28.11
N ASN A 295 6.64 -11.00 -27.54
CA ASN A 295 7.25 -9.70 -27.82
C ASN A 295 8.36 -9.28 -26.83
N ILE A 296 8.66 -10.11 -25.82
CA ILE A 296 9.77 -9.88 -24.90
C ILE A 296 10.97 -10.72 -25.36
N GLU A 297 12.05 -10.06 -25.78
CA GLU A 297 13.30 -10.75 -26.08
C GLU A 297 13.94 -11.31 -24.81
N LEU A 298 13.84 -12.63 -24.61
CA LEU A 298 14.43 -13.34 -23.47
C LEU A 298 15.97 -13.52 -23.59
N ASN A 299 16.56 -13.19 -24.74
CA ASN A 299 17.99 -13.40 -25.01
C ASN A 299 18.81 -12.10 -24.92
N LYS A 300 19.53 -11.98 -23.79
CA LYS A 300 20.74 -11.14 -23.51
C LYS A 300 20.72 -9.66 -23.98
N LYS A 301 20.64 -8.77 -22.98
CA LYS A 301 20.97 -7.31 -22.95
C LYS A 301 19.82 -6.29 -23.03
N VAL A 302 18.55 -6.70 -22.95
CA VAL A 302 17.40 -5.74 -22.95
C VAL A 302 16.89 -5.38 -21.54
N ILE A 303 17.39 -6.03 -20.48
CA ILE A 303 16.97 -5.72 -19.10
C ILE A 303 17.54 -4.38 -18.60
N GLU A 304 18.72 -3.96 -19.07
CA GLU A 304 19.36 -2.69 -18.65
C GLU A 304 18.73 -1.41 -19.26
N PRO A 305 18.34 -1.34 -20.55
CA PRO A 305 17.88 -0.07 -21.14
C PRO A 305 16.43 0.30 -20.86
N LEU A 306 15.60 -0.59 -20.33
CA LEU A 306 14.20 -0.30 -19.98
C LEU A 306 14.04 0.19 -18.53
N LEU A 307 15.10 0.10 -17.73
CA LEU A 307 15.13 0.51 -16.32
C LEU A 307 15.84 1.87 -16.11
N CYS A 308 16.38 2.48 -17.16
CA CYS A 308 17.02 3.79 -17.17
C CYS A 308 16.19 4.80 -17.93
#